data_AF-A0A660LLE0-F1
#
_entry.id   AF-A0A660LLE0-F1
#
_cell.length_a   1.000
_cell.length_b   1.000
_cell.length_c   1.000
_cell.angle_alpha   90.00
_cell.angle_beta   90.00
_cell.angle_gamma   90.00
#
_symmetry.space_group_name_H-M   'P 1'
#
loop_
_entity.id
_entity.type
_entity.pdbx_description
1 polymer ?
#
loop_
_entity_poly.entity_id
_entity_poly.type
_entity_poly.pdbx_seq_one_letter_code
_entity_poly.pdbx_strand_id
1 'polypeptide(L)'
;MARGVPSVPSPHGFGGFSFPHAFGVADADSIIASRGDLDAVFPLASVTKAVAALSALVAVERRLISLEDPAGPPGSTVRHLLAHASGLPFEGGAAIS
;
A
#
# COMPACT_ATOMS: atom_id res chain seq x y z
N MET A 1 -20.60 -19.13 2.73
CA MET A 1 -21.80 -18.34 3.10
C MET A 1 -21.44 -17.53 4.35
N ALA A 2 -20.84 -16.35 4.16
CA ALA A 2 -20.42 -15.51 5.29
C ALA A 2 -21.66 -14.87 5.92
N ARG A 3 -21.90 -15.13 7.21
CA ARG A 3 -22.99 -14.47 7.95
C ARG A 3 -22.66 -12.99 8.06
N GLY A 4 -23.49 -12.15 7.45
CA GLY A 4 -23.39 -10.69 7.58
C GLY A 4 -23.47 -10.30 9.05
N VAL A 5 -22.44 -9.62 9.54
CA VAL A 5 -22.45 -9.01 10.87
C VAL A 5 -23.48 -7.87 10.81
N PRO A 6 -24.53 -7.87 11.67
CA PRO A 6 -25.50 -6.79 11.67
C PRO A 6 -24.83 -5.48 12.09
N SER A 7 -25.05 -4.42 11.31
CA SER A 7 -24.59 -3.09 11.63
C SER A 7 -25.39 -2.54 12.82
N VAL A 8 -24.75 -2.45 13.98
CA VAL A 8 -25.30 -1.70 15.12
C VAL A 8 -25.07 -0.21 14.84
N PRO A 9 -26.11 0.65 14.87
CA PRO A 9 -25.90 2.09 14.78
C PRO A 9 -25.29 2.60 16.10
N SER A 10 -24.01 2.97 16.07
CA SER A 10 -23.32 3.57 17.21
C SER A 10 -23.78 5.02 17.44
N PRO A 11 -23.98 5.47 18.70
CA PRO A 11 -24.40 6.83 19.07
C PRO A 11 -23.29 7.89 18.90
N HIS A 12 -22.07 7.48 18.52
CA HIS A 12 -20.98 8.37 18.12
C HIS A 12 -20.79 8.22 16.61
N GLY A 13 -21.55 9.00 15.84
CA GLY A 13 -21.49 8.96 14.38
C GLY A 13 -20.15 9.49 13.87
N PHE A 14 -19.40 8.66 13.12
CA PHE A 14 -18.46 9.16 12.10
C PHE A 14 -19.23 9.66 10.88
N GLY A 15 -20.24 10.51 11.08
CA GLY A 15 -21.03 11.16 10.03
C GLY A 15 -20.36 12.43 9.48
N GLY A 16 -19.02 12.45 9.42
CA GLY A 16 -18.24 13.68 9.24
C GLY A 16 -17.57 13.86 7.87
N PHE A 17 -17.44 12.81 7.06
CA PHE A 17 -16.78 12.93 5.76
C PHE A 17 -17.80 13.14 4.64
N SER A 18 -17.63 14.22 3.89
CA SER A 18 -18.48 14.60 2.77
C SER A 18 -18.11 13.91 1.45
N PHE A 19 -17.09 13.05 1.45
CA PHE A 19 -16.60 12.31 0.29
C PHE A 19 -16.77 10.79 0.46
N PRO A 20 -16.79 10.00 -0.62
CA PRO A 20 -16.87 8.53 -0.52
C PRO A 20 -15.70 7.95 0.27
N HIS A 21 -16.00 7.10 1.26
CA HIS A 21 -15.00 6.52 2.14
C HIS A 21 -15.46 5.18 2.73
N ALA A 22 -14.50 4.34 3.09
CA ALA A 22 -14.69 3.11 3.85
C ALA A 22 -13.51 2.90 4.81
N PHE A 23 -13.75 2.17 5.90
CA PHE A 23 -12.76 1.87 6.94
C PHE A 23 -12.84 0.40 7.36
N GLY A 24 -11.70 -0.18 7.72
CA GLY A 24 -11.59 -1.51 8.30
C GLY A 24 -10.50 -1.56 9.36
N VAL A 25 -10.75 -2.30 10.43
CA VAL A 25 -9.77 -2.67 11.45
C VAL A 25 -9.72 -4.19 11.46
N ALA A 26 -8.52 -4.75 11.37
CA ALA A 26 -8.31 -6.19 11.32
C ALA A 26 -7.09 -6.58 12.17
N ASP A 27 -7.12 -7.81 12.67
CA ASP A 27 -5.93 -8.52 13.14
C ASP A 27 -5.49 -9.55 12.08
N ALA A 28 -4.64 -10.49 12.48
CA ALA A 28 -4.16 -11.55 11.60
C ALA A 28 -5.27 -12.51 11.13
N ASP A 29 -6.33 -12.65 11.91
CA ASP A 29 -7.32 -13.72 11.76
C ASP A 29 -8.69 -13.20 11.28
N SER A 30 -9.01 -11.93 11.55
CA SER A 30 -10.36 -11.41 11.37
C SER A 30 -10.45 -9.89 11.21
N ILE A 31 -11.59 -9.44 10.66
CA ILE A 31 -12.01 -8.04 10.70
C ILE A 31 -12.66 -7.78 12.06
N ILE A 32 -12.07 -6.90 12.84
CA ILE A 32 -12.53 -6.48 14.17
C ILE A 32 -13.68 -5.46 14.03
N ALA A 33 -13.59 -4.55 13.07
CA ALA A 33 -14.62 -3.54 12.80
C ALA A 33 -14.53 -3.04 11.35
N SER A 34 -15.66 -2.60 10.80
CA SER A 34 -15.71 -1.97 9.48
C SER A 34 -16.83 -0.93 9.37
N ARG A 35 -16.68 -0.01 8.42
CA ARG A 35 -17.68 1.01 8.11
C ARG A 35 -17.58 1.45 6.64
N GLY A 36 -18.72 1.71 6.02
CA GLY A 36 -18.81 2.06 4.59
C GLY A 36 -19.03 0.83 3.72
N ASP A 37 -18.98 1.04 2.40
CA ASP A 37 -19.06 -0.04 1.40
C ASP A 37 -17.65 -0.64 1.19
N LEU A 38 -17.44 -1.88 1.63
CA LEU A 38 -16.15 -2.57 1.52
C LEU A 38 -15.87 -3.10 0.11
N ASP A 39 -16.90 -3.20 -0.74
CA ASP A 39 -16.76 -3.66 -2.13
C ASP A 39 -16.52 -2.48 -3.10
N ALA A 40 -16.54 -1.25 -2.61
CA ALA A 40 -16.24 -0.06 -3.40
C ALA A 40 -14.77 -0.01 -3.84
N VAL A 41 -14.55 0.39 -5.10
CA VAL A 41 -13.21 0.55 -5.68
C VAL A 41 -12.74 1.99 -5.50
N PHE A 42 -11.59 2.18 -4.86
CA PHE A 42 -10.97 3.50 -4.62
C PHE A 42 -9.65 3.66 -5.39
N PRO A 43 -9.31 4.88 -5.86
CA PRO A 43 -7.99 5.16 -6.39
C PRO A 43 -6.94 5.10 -5.27
N LEU A 44 -6.02 4.14 -5.35
CA LEU A 44 -5.07 3.83 -4.26
C LEU A 44 -3.92 4.84 -4.11
N ALA A 45 -3.62 5.63 -5.15
CA ALA A 45 -2.48 6.55 -5.17
C ALA A 45 -1.19 5.89 -4.64
N SER A 46 -0.53 6.49 -3.64
CA SER A 46 0.71 5.95 -3.07
C SER A 46 0.55 4.64 -2.29
N VAL A 47 -0.66 4.18 -1.95
CA VAL A 47 -0.86 2.84 -1.34
C VAL A 47 -0.38 1.74 -2.29
N THR A 48 -0.41 1.98 -3.60
CA THR A 48 0.15 1.07 -4.62
C THR A 48 1.63 0.75 -4.40
N LYS A 49 2.41 1.63 -3.74
CA LYS A 49 3.84 1.39 -3.46
C LYS A 49 4.05 0.15 -2.57
N ALA A 50 3.15 -0.11 -1.62
CA ALA A 50 3.25 -1.31 -0.78
C ALA A 50 3.06 -2.60 -1.60
N VAL A 51 2.11 -2.59 -2.55
CA VAL A 51 1.86 -3.73 -3.46
C VAL A 51 3.05 -3.93 -4.41
N ALA A 52 3.59 -2.84 -4.98
CA ALA A 52 4.77 -2.91 -5.83
C ALA A 52 6.02 -3.40 -5.07
N ALA A 53 6.24 -2.92 -3.84
CA ALA A 53 7.34 -3.35 -2.99
C ALA A 53 7.22 -4.84 -2.62
N LEU A 54 6.03 -5.31 -2.23
CA LEU A 54 5.80 -6.73 -1.97
C LEU A 54 6.05 -7.58 -3.22
N SER A 55 5.63 -7.11 -4.40
CA SER A 55 5.87 -7.81 -5.66
C SER A 55 7.36 -7.94 -5.98
N ALA A 56 8.15 -6.88 -5.74
CA ALA A 56 9.60 -6.91 -5.87
C ALA A 56 10.24 -7.88 -4.85
N LEU A 57 9.77 -7.90 -3.61
CA LEU A 57 10.26 -8.83 -2.59
C LEU A 57 9.95 -10.30 -2.93
N VAL A 58 8.77 -10.58 -3.52
CA VAL A 58 8.45 -11.91 -4.06
C VAL A 58 9.38 -12.28 -5.22
N ALA A 59 9.73 -11.33 -6.09
CA ALA A 59 10.69 -11.57 -7.16
C ALA A 59 12.11 -11.87 -6.61
N VAL A 60 12.52 -11.19 -5.53
CA VAL A 60 13.76 -11.47 -4.80
C VAL A 60 13.72 -12.87 -4.19
N GLU A 61 12.65 -13.23 -3.49
CA GLU A 61 12.47 -14.56 -2.89
C GLU A 61 12.56 -15.68 -3.95
N ARG A 62 11.96 -15.44 -5.12
CA ARG A 62 12.00 -16.35 -6.28
C ARG A 62 13.31 -16.30 -7.06
N ARG A 63 14.28 -15.50 -6.62
CA ARG A 63 15.61 -15.32 -7.26
C ARG A 63 15.52 -14.86 -8.72
N LEU A 64 14.48 -14.11 -9.08
CA LEU A 64 14.36 -13.46 -10.38
C LEU A 64 15.21 -12.19 -10.46
N ILE A 65 15.39 -11.54 -9.30
CA ILE A 65 16.27 -10.38 -9.07
C ILE A 65 16.92 -10.52 -7.69
N SER A 66 17.94 -9.73 -7.40
CA SER A 66 18.56 -9.54 -6.08
C SER A 66 18.33 -8.11 -5.57
N LEU A 67 18.35 -7.93 -4.25
CA LEU A 67 18.38 -6.59 -3.65
C LEU A 67 19.63 -5.78 -4.01
N GLU A 68 20.72 -6.48 -4.37
CA GLU A 68 21.99 -5.88 -4.77
C GLU A 68 22.10 -5.67 -6.29
N ASP A 69 21.07 -6.06 -7.06
CA ASP A 69 21.09 -5.82 -8.50
C ASP A 69 21.14 -4.31 -8.78
N PRO A 70 22.02 -3.85 -9.68
CA PRO A 70 22.08 -2.45 -10.08
C PRO A 70 20.73 -1.97 -10.63
N ALA A 71 20.21 -0.87 -10.10
CA ALA A 71 18.94 -0.29 -10.54
C ALA A 71 18.87 1.20 -10.20
N GLY A 72 18.58 2.03 -11.21
CA GLY A 72 18.54 3.49 -11.08
C GLY A 72 19.88 4.17 -11.41
N PRO A 73 20.19 5.31 -10.78
CA PRO A 73 21.45 6.03 -10.99
C PRO A 73 22.69 5.18 -10.66
N PRO A 74 23.88 5.54 -11.18
CA PRO A 74 25.13 4.83 -10.87
C PRO A 74 25.32 4.62 -9.36
N GLY A 75 25.60 3.38 -8.95
CA GLY A 75 25.76 2.99 -7.55
C GLY A 75 24.47 2.65 -6.80
N SER A 76 23.29 2.88 -7.39
CA SER A 76 22.01 2.47 -6.81
C SER A 76 21.68 1.01 -7.14
N THR A 77 20.90 0.39 -6.25
CA THR A 77 20.42 -0.99 -6.36
C THR A 77 18.92 -1.07 -6.16
N VAL A 78 18.32 -2.24 -6.39
CA VAL A 78 16.91 -2.51 -6.07
C VAL A 78 16.58 -2.14 -4.61
N ARG A 79 17.48 -2.44 -3.65
CA ARG A 79 17.36 -2.02 -2.25
C ARG A 79 17.20 -0.51 -2.11
N HIS A 80 18.01 0.27 -2.82
CA HIS A 80 17.95 1.73 -2.79
C HIS A 80 16.63 2.26 -3.34
N LEU A 81 16.10 1.65 -4.41
CA LEU A 81 14.79 2.03 -4.93
C LEU A 81 13.67 1.74 -3.93
N LEU A 82 13.65 0.55 -3.33
CA LEU A 82 12.63 0.19 -2.32
C LEU A 82 12.69 1.10 -1.09
N ALA A 83 13.90 1.47 -0.66
CA ALA A 83 14.12 2.36 0.48
C ALA A 83 14.00 3.85 0.16
N HIS A 84 13.72 4.23 -1.10
CA HIS A 84 13.72 5.62 -1.56
C HIS A 84 15.04 6.36 -1.30
N ALA A 85 16.16 5.65 -1.48
CA ALA A 85 17.53 6.11 -1.21
C ALA A 85 18.43 6.13 -2.45
N SER A 86 17.85 6.06 -3.66
CA SER A 86 18.60 6.01 -4.92
C SER A 86 19.03 7.38 -5.45
N GLY A 87 18.67 8.47 -4.77
CA GLY A 87 18.92 9.84 -5.25
C GLY A 87 18.08 10.24 -6.47
N LEU A 88 17.01 9.51 -6.79
CA LEU A 88 16.07 9.94 -7.83
C LEU A 88 15.16 11.06 -7.29
N PRO A 89 14.83 12.08 -8.11
CA PRO A 89 13.84 13.09 -7.75
C PRO A 89 12.44 12.47 -7.62
N PHE A 90 11.54 13.18 -6.94
CA PHE A 90 10.16 12.75 -6.74
C PHE A 90 9.36 12.68 -8.05
N GLU A 91 9.62 13.60 -8.98
CA GLU A 91 9.07 13.64 -10.33
C GLU A 91 10.19 13.50 -11.36
N GLY A 92 9.85 13.18 -12.61
CA GLY A 92 10.83 12.99 -13.69
C GLY A 92 11.89 14.11 -13.77
N GLY A 93 13.16 13.73 -14.00
CA GLY A 93 14.29 14.66 -14.00
C GLY A 93 15.62 13.95 -13.74
N ALA A 94 16.71 14.71 -13.71
CA ALA A 94 18.04 14.18 -13.38
C ALA A 94 18.14 13.79 -11.89
N ALA A 95 18.98 12.79 -11.58
CA ALA A 95 19.27 12.41 -10.20
C ALA A 95 19.79 13.61 -9.40
N ILE A 96 19.35 13.72 -8.14
CA ILE A 96 19.86 14.71 -7.20
C ILE A 96 21.21 14.22 -6.66
N SER A 97 22.30 14.80 -7.17
CA SER A 97 23.66 14.56 -6.70
C SER A 97 24.25 15.82 -6.09
#